data_AF-A0A9R0WTN0-F1
#
_entry.id   AF-A0A9R0WTN0-F1
#
_cell.length_a   1.000
_cell.length_b   1.000
_cell.length_c   1.000
_cell.angle_alpha   90.00
_cell.angle_beta   90.00
_cell.angle_gamma   90.00
#
_symmetry.space_group_name_H-M   'P 1'
#
loop_
_entity.id
_entity.type
_entity.pdbx_description
1 polymer ?
#
loop_
_entity_poly.entity_id
_entity_poly.type
_entity_poly.pdbx_seq_one_letter_code
_entity_poly.pdbx_strand_id
1 'polypeptide(L)'
;MPGFFLDVDDISGRNTVRSFFNGVVDFQGVQKNLNKNCSDSTVKSYQCFFPQYALRSIRAPYFILNSAYDVYQFFQNFVPRSSDPRGLRSAMLMALKPFEGESKVGMFINSCFSHCQSESQDTWFAPNSPRLHDKTIAKLVGDWFFERGAAQEVDCPYPCDSTCHNIIPF
;
A
#
# COMPACT_ATOMS: atom_id res chain seq x y z
N MET A 1 -4.18 -2.15 9.42
CA MET A 1 -4.56 -0.92 8.70
C MET A 1 -3.69 -0.77 7.44
N PRO A 2 -4.26 -0.67 6.24
CA PRO A 2 -3.51 -0.36 5.03
C PRO A 2 -3.08 1.10 5.08
N GLY A 3 -1.77 1.33 4.97
CA GLY A 3 -1.17 2.67 5.07
C GLY A 3 -0.54 3.18 3.78
N PHE A 4 -0.64 2.42 2.68
CA PHE A 4 -0.01 2.76 1.40
C PHE A 4 -0.99 3.46 0.46
N PHE A 5 -1.14 4.77 0.67
CA PHE A 5 -1.93 5.62 -0.21
C PHE A 5 -1.09 6.20 -1.34
N LEU A 6 -1.67 6.25 -2.54
CA LEU A 6 -1.02 6.75 -3.75
C LEU A 6 -1.27 8.24 -3.96
N ASP A 7 -0.22 9.00 -4.26
CA ASP A 7 -0.31 10.37 -4.76
C ASP A 7 -0.49 10.36 -6.30
N VAL A 8 -1.72 10.14 -6.75
CA VAL A 8 -2.09 10.07 -8.18
C VAL A 8 -3.37 10.86 -8.47
N ASP A 9 -3.56 11.24 -9.73
CA ASP A 9 -4.77 11.94 -10.17
C ASP A 9 -5.98 11.00 -10.16
N ASP A 10 -7.12 11.47 -9.63
CA ASP A 10 -8.42 10.82 -9.63
C ASP A 10 -9.01 10.62 -11.04
N ILE A 11 -10.17 9.96 -11.13
CA ILE A 11 -10.87 9.71 -12.41
C ILE A 11 -11.25 10.99 -13.18
N SER A 12 -11.32 12.14 -12.49
CA SER A 12 -11.58 13.45 -13.10
C SER A 12 -10.28 14.11 -13.60
N GLY A 13 -9.15 13.42 -13.52
CA GLY A 13 -7.82 13.94 -13.86
C GLY A 13 -7.31 14.97 -12.85
N ARG A 14 -7.84 14.99 -11.62
CA ARG A 14 -7.45 15.94 -10.58
C ARG A 14 -6.81 15.21 -9.41
N ASN A 15 -5.82 15.83 -8.78
CA ASN A 15 -5.21 15.27 -7.59
C ASN A 15 -5.87 15.81 -6.31
N THR A 16 -7.06 15.32 -6.01
CA THR A 16 -7.85 15.72 -4.84
C THR A 16 -7.19 15.29 -3.53
N VAL A 17 -6.51 14.14 -3.52
CA VAL A 17 -5.81 13.60 -2.35
C VAL A 17 -4.67 14.51 -1.86
N ARG A 18 -3.96 15.21 -2.75
CA ARG A 18 -2.99 16.25 -2.38
C ARG A 18 -3.63 17.39 -1.58
N SER A 19 -4.79 17.86 -2.02
CA SER A 19 -5.48 18.97 -1.35
C SER A 19 -5.95 18.56 0.04
N PHE A 20 -6.43 17.32 0.18
CA PHE A 20 -6.79 16.74 1.47
C PHE A 20 -5.60 16.71 2.44
N PHE A 21 -4.48 16.07 2.06
CA PHE A 21 -3.32 15.97 2.96
C PHE A 21 -2.62 17.31 3.20
N ASN A 22 -2.65 18.23 2.24
CA ASN A 22 -2.21 19.60 2.49
C ASN A 22 -3.06 20.27 3.58
N GLY A 23 -4.38 20.13 3.51
CA GLY A 23 -5.29 20.61 4.55
C GLY A 23 -5.03 19.98 5.92
N VAL A 24 -4.72 18.67 5.98
CA VAL A 24 -4.31 18.00 7.23
C VAL A 24 -3.04 18.63 7.79
N VAL A 25 -2.03 18.87 6.95
CA VAL A 25 -0.77 19.48 7.39
C VAL A 25 -0.98 20.87 7.96
N ASP A 26 -1.70 21.71 7.21
CA ASP A 26 -1.92 23.11 7.55
C ASP A 26 -2.80 23.25 8.80
N PHE A 27 -3.90 22.49 8.86
CA PHE A 27 -4.88 22.60 9.95
C PHE A 27 -4.38 22.00 11.26
N GLN A 28 -3.74 20.83 11.20
CA GLN A 28 -3.29 20.13 12.41
C GLN A 28 -1.87 20.52 12.85
N GLY A 29 -1.13 21.28 12.03
CA GLY A 29 0.23 21.73 12.36
C GLY A 29 1.24 20.59 12.53
N VAL A 30 0.98 19.44 11.89
CA VAL A 30 1.78 18.21 12.01
C VAL A 30 3.12 18.29 11.28
N GLN A 31 3.36 19.35 10.51
CA GLN A 31 4.61 19.58 9.78
C GLN A 31 5.85 19.39 10.68
N LYS A 32 5.79 19.88 11.92
CA LYS A 32 6.89 19.81 12.91
C LYS A 32 7.21 18.39 13.38
N ASN A 33 6.30 17.43 13.17
CA ASN A 33 6.43 16.03 13.58
C ASN A 33 6.82 15.11 12.42
N LEU A 34 6.88 15.61 11.19
CA LEU A 34 7.27 14.82 10.04
C LEU A 34 8.77 14.47 10.08
N ASN A 35 9.12 13.39 9.38
CA ASN A 35 10.52 13.00 9.22
C ASN A 35 11.28 14.11 8.50
N LYS A 36 12.27 14.69 9.18
CA LYS A 36 13.09 15.80 8.64
C LYS A 36 13.76 15.44 7.32
N ASN A 37 14.23 14.20 7.18
CA ASN A 37 14.84 13.74 5.93
C ASN A 37 13.85 13.63 4.76
N CYS A 38 12.54 13.56 5.04
CA CYS A 38 11.51 13.64 4.00
C CYS A 38 11.15 15.10 3.73
N SER A 39 10.98 15.92 4.77
CA SER A 39 10.58 17.33 4.63
C SER A 39 11.69 18.26 4.11
N ASP A 40 12.97 17.88 4.26
CA ASP A 40 14.13 18.64 3.78
C ASP A 40 14.45 18.36 2.30
N SER A 41 13.81 17.35 1.71
CA SER A 41 13.87 17.14 0.27
C SER A 41 13.02 18.19 -0.46
N THR A 42 13.15 18.32 -1.79
CA THR A 42 12.41 19.25 -2.68
C THR A 42 10.88 19.03 -2.74
N VAL A 43 10.32 18.50 -1.66
CA VAL A 43 9.05 17.83 -1.51
C VAL A 43 8.22 18.63 -0.51
N LYS A 44 6.96 18.91 -0.86
CA LYS A 44 6.05 19.63 0.03
C LYS A 44 5.74 18.77 1.26
N SER A 45 5.56 19.38 2.43
CA SER A 45 5.41 18.66 3.69
C SER A 45 4.28 17.62 3.68
N TYR A 46 3.17 17.88 3.00
CA TYR A 46 2.08 16.91 2.88
C TYR A 46 2.46 15.65 2.11
N GLN A 47 3.45 15.72 1.21
CA GLN A 47 3.84 14.56 0.41
C GLN A 47 4.48 13.46 1.28
N CYS A 48 5.01 13.81 2.45
CA CYS A 48 5.52 12.86 3.43
C CYS A 48 4.42 12.00 4.10
N PHE A 49 3.14 12.24 3.81
CA PHE A 49 2.06 11.32 4.16
C PHE A 49 1.91 10.17 3.16
N PHE A 50 2.44 10.30 1.94
CA PHE A 50 2.40 9.22 0.95
C PHE A 50 3.69 8.38 1.05
N PRO A 51 3.58 7.06 1.23
CA PRO A 51 4.74 6.18 1.31
C PRO A 51 5.69 6.24 0.11
N GLN A 52 5.20 6.64 -1.07
CA GLN A 52 6.01 6.92 -2.27
C GLN A 52 7.19 7.86 -2.00
N TYR A 53 7.01 8.83 -1.11
CA TYR A 53 8.03 9.79 -0.72
C TYR A 53 8.64 9.43 0.64
N ALA A 54 7.79 9.11 1.62
CA ALA A 54 8.22 8.92 3.00
C ALA A 54 9.16 7.74 3.20
N LEU A 55 8.90 6.60 2.53
CA LEU A 55 9.67 5.37 2.74
C LEU A 55 11.13 5.50 2.30
N ARG A 56 11.43 6.39 1.34
CA ARG A 56 12.81 6.68 0.90
C ARG A 56 13.66 7.31 2.01
N SER A 57 13.02 7.95 2.98
CA SER A 57 13.66 8.63 4.09
C SER A 57 13.70 7.79 5.38
N ILE A 58 13.16 6.56 5.35
CA ILE A 58 13.15 5.62 6.48
C ILE A 58 14.36 4.68 6.38
N ARG A 59 15.10 4.54 7.48
CA ARG A 59 16.27 3.65 7.57
C ARG A 59 15.98 2.30 8.21
N ALA A 60 14.94 2.24 9.05
CA ALA A 60 14.54 1.00 9.71
C ALA A 60 13.95 0.02 8.67
N PRO A 61 14.17 -1.30 8.82
CA PRO A 61 13.45 -2.30 8.04
C PRO A 61 11.93 -2.13 8.19
N TYR A 62 11.18 -2.34 7.10
CA TYR A 62 9.72 -2.31 7.12
C TYR A 62 9.10 -3.36 6.21
N PHE A 63 7.85 -3.73 6.51
CA PHE A 63 7.06 -4.67 5.73
C PHE A 63 5.84 -3.95 5.15
N ILE A 64 5.66 -4.03 3.83
CA ILE A 64 4.52 -3.44 3.13
C ILE A 64 3.47 -4.54 2.91
N LEU A 65 2.35 -4.42 3.61
CA LEU A 65 1.16 -5.22 3.34
C LEU A 65 0.07 -4.29 2.80
N ASN A 66 -0.35 -4.54 1.57
CA ASN A 66 -1.42 -3.78 0.96
C ASN A 66 -2.08 -4.58 -0.16
N SER A 67 -3.38 -4.40 -0.35
CA SER A 67 -4.01 -4.86 -1.60
C SER A 67 -3.76 -3.85 -2.71
N ALA A 68 -3.42 -4.33 -3.90
CA ALA A 68 -3.36 -3.50 -5.10
C ALA A 68 -4.73 -2.89 -5.48
N TYR A 69 -5.83 -3.46 -4.97
CA TYR A 69 -7.19 -2.94 -5.09
C TYR A 69 -7.76 -2.64 -3.69
N ASP A 70 -7.03 -1.85 -2.89
CA ASP A 70 -7.55 -1.37 -1.61
C ASP A 70 -8.85 -0.60 -1.82
N VAL A 71 -9.94 -1.13 -1.25
CA VAL A 71 -11.28 -0.64 -1.55
C VAL A 71 -11.54 0.72 -0.93
N TYR A 72 -10.86 1.11 0.15
CA TYR A 72 -10.97 2.47 0.67
C TYR A 72 -10.30 3.45 -0.29
N GLN A 73 -9.10 3.11 -0.79
CA GLN A 73 -8.46 3.90 -1.85
C GLN A 73 -9.32 3.95 -3.11
N PHE A 74 -10.00 2.87 -3.47
CA PHE A 74 -10.93 2.81 -4.59
C PHE A 74 -12.18 3.68 -4.35
N PHE A 75 -12.94 3.49 -3.27
CA PHE A 75 -14.17 4.26 -3.03
C PHE A 75 -13.91 5.74 -2.76
N GLN A 76 -12.81 6.07 -2.08
CA GLN A 76 -12.51 7.45 -1.71
C GLN A 76 -11.80 8.22 -2.82
N ASN A 77 -11.05 7.56 -3.71
CA ASN A 77 -10.32 8.25 -4.78
C ASN A 77 -10.75 7.87 -6.22
N PHE A 78 -11.38 6.70 -6.47
CA PHE A 78 -11.57 6.13 -7.82
C PHE A 78 -12.82 5.22 -7.98
N VAL A 79 -13.97 5.78 -8.33
CA VAL A 79 -15.21 5.03 -8.64
C VAL A 79 -15.13 4.37 -10.05
N PRO A 80 -16.10 3.52 -10.46
CA PRO A 80 -16.04 2.07 -10.64
C PRO A 80 -15.24 1.58 -11.87
N ARG A 81 -15.22 0.26 -12.09
CA ARG A 81 -14.45 -0.54 -13.09
C ARG A 81 -14.30 0.02 -14.53
N SER A 82 -15.13 0.98 -14.96
CA SER A 82 -15.06 1.67 -16.26
C SER A 82 -14.14 2.90 -16.29
N SER A 83 -13.80 3.47 -15.14
CA SER A 83 -13.26 4.84 -15.04
C SER A 83 -11.77 4.91 -14.70
N ASP A 84 -11.08 3.78 -14.64
CA ASP A 84 -9.64 3.71 -14.41
C ASP A 84 -8.92 3.00 -15.57
N PRO A 85 -8.63 3.73 -16.68
CA PRO A 85 -7.99 3.16 -17.87
C PRO A 85 -6.51 2.85 -17.66
N ARG A 86 -5.88 3.41 -16.61
CA ARG A 86 -4.44 3.27 -16.31
C ARG A 86 -4.17 2.25 -15.20
N GLY A 87 -5.18 1.88 -14.42
CA GLY A 87 -5.19 0.80 -13.44
C GLY A 87 -4.53 1.18 -12.10
N LEU A 88 -5.30 1.15 -11.02
CA LEU A 88 -4.87 1.38 -9.64
C LEU A 88 -3.73 0.44 -9.27
N ARG A 89 -3.86 -0.83 -9.69
CA ARG A 89 -2.80 -1.82 -9.59
C ARG A 89 -1.51 -1.35 -10.27
N SER A 90 -1.57 -0.88 -11.51
CA SER A 90 -0.38 -0.40 -12.22
C SER A 90 0.29 0.75 -11.49
N ALA A 91 -0.50 1.70 -10.97
CA ALA A 91 0.01 2.81 -10.17
C ALA A 91 0.67 2.33 -8.86
N MET A 92 0.06 1.37 -8.17
CA MET A 92 0.63 0.74 -6.99
C MET A 92 1.95 0.04 -7.30
N LEU A 93 2.00 -0.78 -8.34
CA LEU A 93 3.23 -1.48 -8.75
C LEU A 93 4.33 -0.50 -9.17
N MET A 94 4.00 0.57 -9.90
CA MET A 94 4.96 1.63 -10.22
C MET A 94 5.50 2.33 -8.97
N ALA A 95 4.65 2.56 -7.96
CA ALA A 95 5.05 3.15 -6.68
C ALA A 95 5.97 2.24 -5.87
N LEU A 96 5.83 0.92 -6.01
CA LEU A 96 6.60 -0.08 -5.29
C LEU A 96 7.93 -0.45 -5.95
N LYS A 97 8.09 -0.23 -7.26
CA LYS A 97 9.34 -0.51 -8.01
C LYS A 97 10.63 -0.06 -7.31
N PRO A 98 10.71 1.13 -6.68
CA PRO A 98 11.94 1.56 -6.00
C PRO A 98 12.34 0.70 -4.80
N PHE A 99 11.43 -0.11 -4.26
CA PHE A 99 11.64 -0.96 -3.08
C PHE A 99 11.75 -2.46 -3.44
N GLU A 100 11.51 -2.80 -4.71
CA GLU A 100 11.64 -4.16 -5.21
C GLU A 100 13.11 -4.61 -5.18
N GLY A 101 13.36 -5.78 -4.59
CA GLY A 101 14.70 -6.33 -4.41
C GLY A 101 15.49 -5.75 -3.23
N GLU A 102 14.97 -4.76 -2.51
CA GLU A 102 15.63 -4.25 -1.30
C GLU A 102 15.58 -5.29 -0.16
N SER A 103 16.77 -5.72 0.27
CA SER A 103 16.96 -6.79 1.26
C SER A 103 16.24 -6.56 2.60
N LYS A 104 16.08 -5.30 3.00
CA LYS A 104 15.44 -4.93 4.28
C LYS A 104 13.93 -4.74 4.18
N VAL A 105 13.37 -4.80 2.98
CA VAL A 105 11.95 -4.53 2.73
C VAL A 105 11.23 -5.84 2.43
N GLY A 106 10.21 -6.15 3.22
CA GLY A 106 9.25 -7.21 2.92
C GLY A 106 8.01 -6.64 2.22
N MET A 107 7.38 -7.42 1.36
CA MET A 107 6.18 -7.00 0.63
C MET A 107 5.19 -8.15 0.46
N PHE A 108 3.90 -7.89 0.65
CA PHE A 108 2.81 -8.79 0.29
C PHE A 108 1.73 -7.97 -0.41
N ILE A 109 1.64 -8.11 -1.74
CA ILE A 109 0.74 -7.33 -2.59
C ILE A 109 -0.14 -8.27 -3.40
N ASN A 110 -1.39 -8.41 -2.97
CA ASN A 110 -2.39 -9.22 -3.68
C ASN A 110 -3.41 -8.36 -4.42
N SER A 111 -4.22 -9.00 -5.26
CA SER A 111 -5.25 -8.39 -6.10
C SER A 111 -6.65 -8.47 -5.50
N CYS A 112 -6.78 -8.71 -4.20
CA CYS A 112 -8.09 -8.87 -3.56
C CYS A 112 -8.78 -7.51 -3.39
N PHE A 113 -10.07 -7.39 -3.66
CA PHE A 113 -10.83 -6.20 -3.29
C PHE A 113 -11.04 -6.19 -1.78
N SER A 114 -10.09 -5.61 -1.02
CA SER A 114 -10.08 -5.71 0.43
C SER A 114 -9.50 -4.46 1.09
N HIS A 115 -9.94 -4.19 2.33
CA HIS A 115 -9.36 -3.19 3.22
C HIS A 115 -9.01 -3.87 4.56
N CYS A 116 -7.94 -3.42 5.24
CA CYS A 116 -7.50 -3.94 6.56
C CYS A 116 -7.21 -5.45 6.67
N GLN A 117 -6.30 -5.98 5.84
CA GLN A 117 -5.91 -7.41 5.89
C GLN A 117 -5.08 -7.84 7.12
N SER A 118 -4.46 -6.90 7.85
CA SER A 118 -3.55 -7.21 8.96
C SER A 118 -4.24 -7.56 10.27
N GLU A 119 -5.52 -7.25 10.41
CA GLU A 119 -6.24 -7.29 11.70
C GLU A 119 -7.02 -8.59 11.92
N SER A 120 -7.20 -9.40 10.88
CA SER A 120 -7.98 -10.63 10.95
C SER A 120 -7.09 -11.87 10.85
N GLN A 121 -7.33 -12.85 11.75
CA GLN A 121 -6.67 -14.15 11.66
C GLN A 121 -7.10 -14.93 10.42
N ASP A 122 -8.30 -14.68 9.91
CA ASP A 122 -8.83 -15.30 8.69
C ASP A 122 -8.02 -14.92 7.46
N THR A 123 -7.43 -13.72 7.44
CA THR A 123 -6.53 -13.28 6.38
C THR A 123 -5.05 -13.56 6.70
N TRP A 124 -4.70 -13.71 7.98
CA TRP A 124 -3.31 -13.82 8.42
C TRP A 124 -2.75 -15.24 8.39
N PHE A 125 -3.42 -16.19 9.06
CA PHE A 125 -2.89 -17.54 9.31
C PHE A 125 -3.91 -18.68 9.16
N ALA A 126 -5.19 -18.38 8.92
CA ALA A 126 -6.20 -19.42 8.76
C ALA A 126 -5.90 -20.38 7.58
N PRO A 127 -6.40 -21.62 7.60
CA PRO A 127 -6.17 -22.59 6.52
C PRO A 127 -6.58 -22.04 5.14
N ASN A 128 -7.70 -21.33 5.08
CA ASN A 128 -8.26 -20.69 3.89
C ASN A 128 -7.80 -19.23 3.70
N SER A 129 -6.77 -18.75 4.41
CA SER A 129 -6.31 -17.37 4.24
C SER A 129 -5.80 -17.09 2.82
N PRO A 130 -5.82 -15.84 2.34
CA PRO A 130 -5.18 -15.46 1.09
C PRO A 130 -3.70 -15.82 1.06
N ARG A 131 -3.24 -16.30 -0.09
CA ARG A 131 -1.88 -16.81 -0.31
C ARG A 131 -1.33 -16.33 -1.63
N LEU A 132 -0.08 -15.88 -1.59
CA LEU A 132 0.71 -15.62 -2.80
C LEU A 132 1.81 -16.66 -2.88
N HIS A 133 1.88 -17.37 -4.01
CA HIS A 133 2.83 -18.46 -4.21
C HIS A 133 2.86 -19.44 -3.01
N ASP A 134 1.68 -19.86 -2.55
CA ASP A 134 1.40 -20.72 -1.39
C ASP A 134 1.82 -20.19 0.00
N LYS A 135 2.33 -18.95 0.08
CA LYS A 135 2.70 -18.31 1.34
C LYS A 135 1.57 -17.46 1.89
N THR A 136 1.25 -17.65 3.16
CA THR A 136 0.35 -16.75 3.91
C THR A 136 1.06 -15.46 4.27
N ILE A 137 0.28 -14.44 4.64
CA ILE A 137 0.83 -13.18 5.16
C ILE A 137 1.72 -13.45 6.38
N ALA A 138 1.24 -14.24 7.34
CA ALA A 138 2.01 -14.59 8.55
C ALA A 138 3.35 -15.27 8.22
N LYS A 139 3.36 -16.18 7.24
CA LYS A 139 4.58 -16.88 6.83
C LYS A 139 5.59 -15.89 6.24
N LEU A 140 5.14 -15.02 5.35
CA LEU A 140 6.02 -14.08 4.66
C LEU A 140 6.56 -13.00 5.62
N VAL A 141 5.72 -12.50 6.52
CA VAL A 141 6.16 -11.57 7.59
C VAL A 141 7.19 -12.25 8.49
N GLY A 142 6.97 -13.51 8.87
CA GLY A 142 7.93 -14.27 9.65
C GLY A 142 9.26 -14.49 8.91
N ASP A 143 9.21 -14.77 7.61
CA ASP A 143 10.43 -14.93 6.81
C ASP A 143 11.19 -13.63 6.66
N TRP A 144 10.50 -12.50 6.45
CA TRP A 144 11.12 -11.18 6.46
C TRP A 144 11.77 -10.88 7.81
N PHE A 145 11.03 -11.03 8.91
CA PHE A 145 11.48 -10.64 10.24
C PHE A 145 12.69 -11.47 10.73
N PHE A 146 12.73 -12.76 10.37
CA PHE A 146 13.82 -13.67 10.73
C PHE A 146 14.81 -13.90 9.58
N GLU A 147 14.78 -13.08 8.54
CA GLU A 147 15.72 -13.09 7.41
C GLU A 147 15.83 -14.47 6.70
N ARG A 148 14.72 -15.19 6.57
CA ARG A 148 14.66 -16.55 5.97
C ARG A 148 14.45 -16.57 4.45
N GLY A 149 15.05 -15.62 3.74
CA GLY A 149 15.02 -15.51 2.29
C GLY A 149 14.21 -14.34 1.74
N ALA A 150 13.92 -14.37 0.44
CA ALA A 150 13.16 -13.32 -0.22
C ALA A 150 11.72 -13.26 0.31
N ALA A 151 11.35 -12.13 0.91
CA ALA A 151 10.07 -11.91 1.57
C ALA A 151 9.21 -10.84 0.85
N GLN A 152 9.35 -10.78 -0.47
CA GLN A 152 8.58 -9.90 -1.34
C GLN A 152 7.74 -10.75 -2.29
N GLU A 153 6.42 -10.62 -2.20
CA GLU A 153 5.47 -11.35 -3.01
C GLU A 153 4.46 -10.37 -3.60
N VAL A 154 4.31 -10.43 -4.92
CA VAL A 154 3.35 -9.65 -5.71
C VAL A 154 2.67 -10.62 -6.66
N ASP A 155 1.35 -10.54 -6.74
CA ASP A 155 0.55 -11.47 -7.55
C ASP A 155 0.39 -11.03 -9.02
N CYS A 156 -0.55 -11.65 -9.73
CA CYS A 156 -0.99 -11.26 -11.08
C CYS A 156 -2.23 -10.34 -11.00
N PRO A 157 -2.65 -9.69 -12.11
CA PRO A 157 -3.87 -8.89 -12.12
C PRO A 157 -5.14 -9.70 -11.78
N TYR A 158 -6.09 -9.08 -11.09
CA TYR A 158 -7.40 -9.67 -10.78
C TYR A 158 -8.11 -10.18 -12.06
N PRO A 159 -8.82 -11.33 -12.04
CA PRO A 159 -9.13 -12.20 -10.90
C PRO A 159 -8.24 -13.46 -10.82
N CYS A 160 -6.91 -13.32 -10.75
CA CYS A 160 -6.07 -14.50 -10.76
C CYS A 160 -5.89 -15.19 -9.39
N ASP A 161 -5.94 -14.43 -8.29
CA ASP A 161 -5.82 -14.98 -6.94
C ASP A 161 -7.17 -15.56 -6.48
N SER A 162 -7.28 -16.89 -6.56
CA SER A 162 -8.46 -17.65 -6.14
C SER A 162 -8.60 -17.80 -4.62
N THR A 163 -7.57 -17.43 -3.85
CA THR A 163 -7.57 -17.47 -2.38
C THR A 163 -8.02 -16.15 -1.75
N CYS A 164 -8.35 -15.16 -2.59
CA CYS A 164 -8.74 -13.83 -2.14
C CYS A 164 -9.99 -13.81 -1.25
N HIS A 165 -9.86 -13.17 -0.10
CA HIS A 165 -10.99 -12.70 0.69
C HIS A 165 -11.29 -11.25 0.31
N ASN A 166 -12.36 -11.03 -0.45
CA ASN A 166 -12.80 -9.69 -0.81
C ASN A 166 -13.54 -9.05 0.38
N ILE A 167 -12.86 -8.16 1.12
CA ILE A 167 -13.37 -7.50 2.32
C ILE A 167 -13.74 -6.06 1.96
N ILE A 168 -14.99 -5.84 1.56
CA ILE A 168 -15.52 -4.53 1.22
C ILE A 168 -16.24 -3.96 2.45
N PRO A 169 -15.67 -2.93 3.13
CA PRO A 169 -16.39 -2.24 4.19
C PRO A 169 -17.65 -1.59 3.62
N PHE A 170 -18.78 -1.76 4.32
CA PHE A 170 -20.03 -1.04 4.04
C PHE A 170 -19.95 0.41 4.51
#